data_AF-A0A7C7C3R9-F1
#
_entry.id   AF-A0A7C7C3R9-F1
#
_cell.length_a   1.000
_cell.length_b   1.000
_cell.length_c   1.000
_cell.angle_alpha   90.00
_cell.angle_beta   90.00
_cell.angle_gamma   90.00
#
_symmetry.space_group_name_H-M   'P 1'
#
loop_
_entity.id
_entity.type
_entity.pdbx_description
1 polymer ?
#
loop_
_entity_poly.entity_id
_entity_poly.type
_entity_poly.pdbx_seq_one_letter_code
_entity_poly.pdbx_strand_id
1 'polypeptide(L)'
;MTTVHLLFACSAIINAFLIWYVLKILKKFMYISENLADLFLTVKAFQIFIKSMYSMDSFNGEPMIQELIMRIKDVSEEMEVFRDIFEYSLDDELEEELDAATEDQTPQQE
;
A
#
# COMPACT_ATOMS: atom_id res chain seq x y z
N MET A 1 12.90 -44.64 -26.24
CA MET A 1 13.66 -44.17 -25.05
C MET A 1 14.10 -42.72 -25.21
N THR A 2 14.68 -42.29 -26.33
CA THR A 2 15.13 -40.90 -26.56
C THR A 2 14.01 -39.84 -26.51
N THR A 3 12.80 -40.16 -26.98
CA THR A 3 11.64 -39.24 -26.97
C THR A 3 11.17 -38.86 -25.56
N VAL A 4 11.25 -39.81 -24.62
CA VAL A 4 10.83 -39.59 -23.22
C VAL A 4 11.83 -38.69 -22.48
N HIS A 5 13.13 -38.86 -22.76
CA HIS A 5 14.17 -37.97 -22.24
C HIS A 5 14.04 -36.54 -22.79
N LEU A 6 13.65 -36.40 -24.07
CA LEU A 6 13.45 -35.09 -24.70
C LEU A 6 12.23 -34.36 -24.12
N LEU A 7 11.14 -35.08 -23.85
CA LEU A 7 9.98 -34.53 -23.13
C LEU A 7 10.35 -34.08 -21.71
N PHE A 8 11.12 -34.90 -20.99
CA PHE A 8 11.57 -34.56 -19.63
C PHE A 8 12.49 -33.33 -19.63
N ALA A 9 13.44 -33.24 -20.56
CA ALA A 9 14.34 -32.10 -20.70
C ALA A 9 13.57 -30.81 -21.06
N CYS A 10 12.59 -30.91 -21.97
CA CYS A 10 11.75 -29.77 -22.33
C CYS A 10 10.91 -29.28 -21.14
N SER A 11 10.30 -30.21 -20.39
CA SER A 11 9.57 -29.90 -19.15
C SER A 11 10.48 -29.25 -18.11
N ALA A 12 11.70 -29.76 -17.91
CA ALA A 12 12.65 -29.18 -16.96
C ALA A 12 13.03 -27.73 -17.32
N ILE A 13 13.25 -27.43 -18.61
CA ILE A 13 13.53 -26.07 -19.09
C ILE A 13 12.35 -25.14 -18.84
N ILE A 14 11.13 -25.58 -19.16
CA ILE A 14 9.92 -24.77 -18.95
C ILE A 14 9.72 -24.48 -17.46
N ASN A 15 9.89 -25.48 -16.59
CA ASN A 15 9.79 -25.30 -15.14
C ASN A 15 10.86 -24.34 -14.61
N ALA A 16 12.10 -24.44 -15.07
CA ALA A 16 13.15 -23.49 -14.69
C ALA A 16 12.81 -22.06 -15.13
N PHE A 17 12.26 -21.89 -16.33
CA PHE A 17 11.82 -20.59 -16.84
C PHE A 17 10.64 -20.02 -16.04
N LEU A 18 9.68 -20.88 -15.66
CA LEU A 18 8.55 -20.54 -14.81
C LEU A 18 9.01 -20.07 -13.43
N ILE A 19 9.91 -20.81 -12.78
CA ILE A 19 10.45 -20.44 -11.47
C ILE A 19 11.16 -19.09 -11.57
N TRP A 20 12.01 -18.90 -12.58
CA TRP A 20 12.71 -17.63 -12.79
C TRP A 20 11.73 -16.46 -13.01
N TYR A 21 10.66 -16.69 -13.77
CA TYR A 21 9.64 -15.69 -14.05
C TYR A 21 8.83 -15.32 -12.80
N VAL A 22 8.43 -16.31 -12.01
CA VAL A 22 7.72 -16.10 -10.73
C VAL A 22 8.59 -15.30 -9.77
N LEU A 23 9.87 -15.65 -9.61
CA LEU A 23 10.80 -14.90 -8.77
C LEU A 23 10.97 -13.45 -9.24
N LYS A 24 10.95 -13.21 -10.54
CA LYS A 24 11.04 -11.85 -11.11
C LYS A 24 9.78 -11.03 -10.82
N ILE A 25 8.59 -11.64 -10.91
CA ILE A 25 7.33 -10.98 -10.57
C ILE A 25 7.27 -10.68 -9.07
N LEU A 26 7.65 -11.64 -8.22
CA LEU A 26 7.58 -11.50 -6.78
C LEU A 26 8.43 -10.32 -6.28
N LYS A 27 9.63 -10.14 -6.83
CA LYS A 27 10.47 -8.97 -6.54
C LYS A 27 9.82 -7.65 -6.94
N LYS A 28 9.16 -7.61 -8.10
CA LYS A 28 8.47 -6.40 -8.56
C LYS A 28 7.23 -6.11 -7.70
N PHE A 29 6.52 -7.16 -7.28
CA PHE A 29 5.37 -7.06 -6.40
C PHE A 29 5.75 -6.49 -5.03
N MET A 30 6.84 -6.98 -4.43
CA MET A 30 7.37 -6.47 -3.16
C MET A 30 7.73 -4.99 -3.25
N TYR A 31 8.43 -4.59 -4.32
CA TYR A 31 8.71 -3.17 -4.57
C TYR A 31 7.44 -2.33 -4.69
N ILE A 32 6.41 -2.82 -5.38
CA ILE A 32 5.14 -2.09 -5.49
C ILE A 32 4.46 -1.95 -4.12
N SER A 33 4.52 -2.99 -3.29
CA SER A 33 3.98 -3.01 -1.93
C SER A 33 4.59 -1.89 -1.07
N GLU A 34 5.93 -1.84 -1.02
CA GLU A 34 6.68 -0.82 -0.26
C GLU A 34 6.32 0.61 -0.72
N ASN A 35 6.36 0.88 -2.02
CA ASN A 35 6.02 2.22 -2.54
C ASN A 35 4.57 2.62 -2.26
N LEU A 36 3.66 1.65 -2.18
CA LEU A 36 2.25 1.92 -1.91
C LEU A 36 2.02 2.24 -0.43
N ALA A 37 2.77 1.59 0.46
CA ALA A 37 2.80 1.92 1.88
C ALA A 37 3.38 3.33 2.12
N ASP A 38 4.50 3.68 1.47
CA ASP A 38 5.05 5.05 1.51
C ASP A 38 4.03 6.10 1.03
N LEU A 39 3.28 5.76 -0.02
CA LEU A 39 2.22 6.62 -0.54
C LEU A 39 1.08 6.78 0.47
N PHE A 40 0.66 5.70 1.13
CA PHE A 40 -0.36 5.74 2.19
C PHE A 40 0.08 6.69 3.31
N LEU A 41 1.31 6.53 3.82
CA LEU A 41 1.88 7.40 4.86
C LEU A 41 1.89 8.86 4.43
N THR A 42 2.28 9.14 3.18
CA THR A 42 2.28 10.49 2.63
C THR A 42 0.87 11.09 2.56
N VAL A 43 -0.12 10.31 2.11
CA VAL A 43 -1.53 10.73 2.05
C VAL A 43 -2.08 10.99 3.45
N LYS A 44 -1.75 10.16 4.44
CA LYS A 44 -2.13 10.36 5.84
C LYS A 44 -1.51 11.63 6.43
N ALA A 45 -0.21 11.86 6.23
CA ALA A 45 0.45 13.08 6.66
C ALA A 45 -0.20 14.33 6.04
N PHE A 46 -0.59 14.24 4.76
CA PHE A 46 -1.30 15.31 4.08
C PHE A 46 -2.72 15.55 4.63
N GLN A 47 -3.44 14.48 4.98
CA GLN A 47 -4.75 14.58 5.65
C GLN A 47 -4.64 15.32 6.99
N ILE A 48 -3.64 14.98 7.81
CA ILE A 48 -3.38 15.63 9.10
C ILE A 48 -3.06 17.11 8.89
N PHE A 49 -2.21 17.42 7.90
CA PHE A 49 -1.84 18.79 7.56
C PHE A 49 -3.06 19.64 7.18
N ILE A 50 -3.97 19.13 6.35
CA ILE A 50 -5.17 19.87 5.94
C ILE A 50 -6.17 20.00 7.08
N LYS A 51 -6.32 18.97 7.92
CA LYS A 51 -7.13 19.06 9.14
C LYS A 51 -6.62 20.16 10.07
N SER A 52 -5.30 20.25 10.24
CA SER A 52 -4.65 21.35 10.98
C SER A 52 -4.90 22.71 10.32
N MET A 53 -4.80 22.80 8.99
CA MET A 53 -5.08 24.03 8.24
C MET A 53 -6.53 24.51 8.41
N TYR A 54 -7.52 23.61 8.33
CA TYR A 54 -8.93 23.96 8.53
C TYR A 54 -9.23 24.41 9.97
N SER A 55 -8.44 23.93 10.95
CA SER A 55 -8.56 24.38 12.33
C SER A 55 -8.02 25.80 12.58
N MET A 56 -7.29 26.39 11.63
CA MET A 56 -6.84 27.78 11.71
C MET A 56 -8.01 28.74 11.46
N ASP A 57 -8.13 29.78 12.29
CA ASP A 57 -9.23 30.76 12.26
C ASP A 57 -9.42 31.46 10.89
N SER A 58 -8.38 31.55 10.06
CA SER A 58 -8.47 32.15 8.71
C SER A 58 -9.15 31.27 7.66
N PHE A 59 -9.20 29.96 7.87
CA PHE A 59 -9.67 28.97 6.88
C PHE A 59 -10.92 28.22 7.36
N ASN A 60 -11.26 28.36 8.63
CA ASN A 60 -12.40 27.73 9.27
C ASN A 60 -13.71 28.28 8.66
N GLY A 61 -14.53 27.39 8.09
CA GLY A 61 -15.78 27.76 7.41
C GLY A 61 -15.65 27.96 5.89
N GLU A 62 -14.47 27.78 5.29
CA GLU A 62 -14.37 27.73 3.83
C GLU A 62 -14.90 26.39 3.29
N PRO A 63 -15.94 26.38 2.43
CA PRO A 63 -16.55 25.16 1.93
C PRO A 63 -15.58 24.34 1.06
N MET A 64 -14.63 24.99 0.39
CA MET A 64 -13.61 24.33 -0.45
C MET A 64 -12.64 23.48 0.38
N ILE A 65 -12.22 23.96 1.55
CA ILE A 65 -11.29 23.23 2.43
C ILE A 65 -12.02 22.07 3.12
N GLN A 66 -13.29 22.28 3.50
CA GLN A 66 -14.13 21.21 4.02
C GLN A 66 -14.34 20.09 2.98
N GLU A 67 -14.60 20.44 1.72
CA GLU A 67 -14.70 19.48 0.63
C GLU A 67 -13.37 18.74 0.40
N LEU A 68 -12.25 19.45 0.48
CA LEU A 68 -10.92 18.86 0.36
C LEU A 68 -10.62 17.84 1.46
N ILE A 69 -11.00 18.12 2.71
CA ILE A 69 -10.89 17.17 3.83
C ILE A 69 -11.68 15.90 3.54
N MET A 70 -12.92 16.03 3.08
CA MET A 70 -13.75 14.87 2.74
C MET A 70 -13.12 14.04 1.62
N ARG A 71 -12.67 14.68 0.53
CA ARG A 71 -12.03 13.99 -0.60
C ARG A 71 -10.76 13.26 -0.22
N ILE A 72 -9.93 13.84 0.65
CA ILE A 72 -8.69 13.19 1.10
C ILE A 72 -9.00 12.04 2.05
N LYS A 73 -10.05 12.17 2.87
CA LYS A 73 -10.54 11.06 3.68
C LYS A 73 -10.98 9.90 2.80
N ASP A 74 -11.75 10.15 1.74
CA ASP A 74 -12.18 9.10 0.80
C ASP A 74 -10.98 8.40 0.15
N VAL A 75 -9.97 9.17 -0.31
CA VAL A 75 -8.73 8.60 -0.85
C VAL A 75 -7.98 7.77 0.20
N SER A 76 -7.94 8.23 1.44
CA SER A 76 -7.30 7.49 2.51
C SER A 76 -8.02 6.18 2.84
N GLU A 77 -9.36 6.14 2.79
CA GLU A 77 -10.15 4.92 3.00
C GLU A 77 -9.92 3.92 1.86
N GLU A 78 -9.85 4.39 0.61
CA GLU A 78 -9.47 3.52 -0.53
C GLU A 78 -8.06 2.95 -0.37
N MET A 79 -7.11 3.76 0.12
CA MET A 79 -5.75 3.29 0.38
C MET A 79 -5.66 2.27 1.53
N GLU A 80 -6.59 2.28 2.48
CA GLU A 80 -6.65 1.28 3.56
C GLU A 80 -7.03 -0.10 3.03
N VAL A 81 -7.91 -0.18 2.02
CA VAL A 81 -8.20 -1.45 1.33
C VAL A 81 -6.96 -2.02 0.65
N PHE A 82 -6.10 -1.14 0.12
CA PHE A 82 -4.82 -1.59 -0.43
C PHE A 82 -3.88 -2.10 0.68
N ARG A 83 -3.83 -1.46 1.85
CA ARG A 83 -3.02 -1.95 3.00
C ARG A 83 -3.36 -3.41 3.32
N ASP A 84 -4.63 -3.75 3.46
CA ASP A 84 -5.07 -5.12 3.78
C ASP A 84 -4.62 -6.17 2.74
N ILE A 85 -4.46 -5.77 1.47
CA ILE A 85 -3.98 -6.67 0.40
C ILE A 85 -2.48 -6.95 0.55
N PHE A 86 -1.73 -5.98 1.07
CA PHE A 86 -0.27 -5.96 1.08
C PHE A 86 0.35 -6.17 2.46
N GLU A 87 -0.43 -6.23 3.54
CA GLU A 87 -0.01 -6.46 4.94
C GLU A 87 1.12 -7.51 5.04
N TYR A 88 0.91 -8.70 4.47
CA TYR A 88 1.89 -9.81 4.50
C TYR A 88 3.13 -9.63 3.61
N SER A 89 3.22 -8.54 2.85
CA SER A 89 4.29 -8.28 1.88
C SER A 89 5.18 -7.12 2.30
N LEU A 90 4.82 -6.42 3.37
CA LEU A 90 5.60 -5.34 3.96
C LEU A 90 6.66 -5.91 4.89
N ASP A 91 7.69 -5.12 5.18
CA ASP A 91 8.63 -5.44 6.24
C ASP A 91 8.12 -4.93 7.60
N ASP A 92 8.67 -5.49 8.67
CA ASP A 92 8.23 -5.20 10.04
C ASP A 92 8.35 -3.70 10.42
N GLU A 93 9.30 -2.96 9.82
CA GLU A 93 9.51 -1.53 10.09
C GLU A 93 8.39 -0.69 9.48
N LEU A 94 8.02 -0.98 8.23
CA LEU A 94 6.97 -0.27 7.51
C LEU A 94 5.58 -0.63 8.03
N GLU A 95 5.39 -1.86 8.51
CA GLU A 95 4.18 -2.29 9.22
C GLU A 95 3.96 -1.48 10.50
N GLU A 96 5.00 -1.32 11.34
CA GLU A 96 4.94 -0.51 12.56
C GLU A 96 4.61 0.97 12.26
N GLU A 97 5.18 1.54 11.20
CA GLU A 97 4.91 2.92 10.80
C GLU A 97 3.45 3.12 10.31
N LEU A 98 2.91 2.16 9.55
CA LEU A 98 1.52 2.20 9.09
C LEU A 98 0.51 2.04 10.22
N ASP A 99 0.80 1.18 11.19
CA ASP A 99 -0.03 0.99 12.38
C ASP A 99 -0.08 2.28 13.21
N ALA A 100 1.07 2.90 13.46
CA ALA A 100 1.15 4.19 14.15
C ALA A 100 0.35 5.29 13.43
N ALA A 101 0.40 5.34 12.09
CA ALA A 101 -0.35 6.31 11.29
C ALA A 101 -1.88 6.05 11.30
N THR A 102 -2.30 4.83 11.61
CA THR A 102 -3.73 4.45 11.67
C THR A 102 -4.30 4.67 13.06
N GLU A 103 -3.54 4.37 14.12
CA GLU A 103 -3.96 4.56 15.52
C GLU A 103 -4.36 6.01 15.83
N ASP A 104 -3.69 6.99 15.22
CA ASP A 104 -3.95 8.44 15.33
C ASP A 104 -5.37 8.85 14.84
N GLN A 105 -6.10 7.94 14.17
CA GLN A 105 -7.46 8.15 13.70
C GLN A 105 -8.54 7.53 14.60
N THR A 106 -8.18 6.67 15.55
CA THR A 106 -9.16 6.08 16.48
C THR A 106 -9.62 7.17 17.44
N PRO A 107 -10.90 7.61 17.41
CA PRO A 107 -11.41 8.42 18.50
C PRO A 107 -11.30 7.55 19.76
N GLN A 108 -10.66 8.08 20.80
CA GLN A 108 -10.80 7.58 22.17
C GLN A 108 -12.30 7.41 22.44
N GLN A 109 -12.79 6.18 22.33
CA GLN A 109 -14.09 5.79 22.86
C GLN A 109 -13.88 5.58 24.35
N GLU A 110 -14.13 6.63 25.13
CA GLU A 110 -14.51 6.50 26.54
C GLU A 110 -15.93 5.93 26.67
#